data_AF-A0A3G2G9L6-F1
#
_entry.id   AF-A0A3G2G9L6-F1
#
_cell.length_a   1.000
_cell.length_b   1.000
_cell.length_c   1.000
_cell.angle_alpha   90.00
_cell.angle_beta   90.00
_cell.angle_gamma   90.00
#
_symmetry.space_group_name_H-M   'P 1'
#
loop_
_entity.id
_entity.type
_entity.pdbx_description
1 polymer ?
#
loop_
_entity_poly.entity_id
_entity_poly.type
_entity_poly.pdbx_seq_one_letter_code
_entity_poly.pdbx_strand_id
1 'polypeptide(L)'
;MWRKYKTQQKKYAEIVAKIKKEGLTDTNISLKEDTEKDLHAKSEPFTISAEVEEKILQELIIFENEGKFNSKTMSLSHLSDQMNVNNKYLSVVIKKHKNMNFNGYINHLRINYLIEKLRTDPEFSKYKISYLAEITGYSSHSAFSAVFQQIVGVSPSVFINELNRQK
;
A
#
# COMPACT_ATOMS: atom_id res chain seq x y z
N MET A 1 -5.20 -3.64 -15.55
CA MET A 1 -5.09 -2.76 -14.35
C MET A 1 -3.66 -2.65 -13.79
N TRP A 2 -2.77 -3.63 -13.93
CA TRP A 2 -1.34 -3.50 -13.55
C TRP A 2 -0.51 -2.50 -14.40
N ARG A 3 -0.95 -2.23 -15.65
CA ARG A 3 -0.37 -1.16 -16.48
C ARG A 3 -0.52 0.23 -15.86
N LYS A 4 -1.65 0.54 -15.20
CA LYS A 4 -1.82 1.82 -14.48
C LYS A 4 -0.84 1.94 -13.29
N TYR A 5 -0.61 0.83 -12.59
CA TYR A 5 0.31 0.74 -11.45
C TYR A 5 1.78 0.99 -11.84
N LYS A 6 2.25 0.40 -12.95
CA LYS A 6 3.61 0.62 -13.47
C LYS A 6 3.84 2.06 -13.93
N THR A 7 2.83 2.68 -14.54
CA THR A 7 2.87 4.10 -14.95
C THR A 7 2.88 5.04 -13.74
N GLN A 8 2.14 4.71 -12.68
CA GLN A 8 2.14 5.45 -11.41
C GLN A 8 3.51 5.39 -10.73
N GLN A 9 4.12 4.21 -10.58
CA GLN A 9 5.47 4.07 -10.02
C GLN A 9 6.52 4.87 -10.78
N LYS A 10 6.47 4.89 -12.11
CA LYS A 10 7.40 5.66 -12.93
C LYS A 10 7.31 7.18 -12.65
N LYS A 11 6.09 7.70 -12.50
CA LYS A 11 5.87 9.12 -12.14
C LYS A 11 6.25 9.45 -10.69
N TYR A 12 6.12 8.51 -9.75
CA TYR A 12 6.59 8.70 -8.38
C TYR A 12 8.12 8.81 -8.34
N ALA A 13 8.80 7.94 -9.10
CA ALA A 13 10.25 7.93 -9.17
C ALA A 13 10.82 9.27 -9.67
N GLU A 14 10.14 9.97 -10.58
CA GLU A 14 10.56 11.29 -11.08
C GLU A 14 10.53 12.37 -9.99
N ILE A 15 9.43 12.48 -9.24
CA ILE A 15 9.29 13.44 -8.12
C ILE A 15 10.33 13.13 -7.04
N VAL A 16 10.46 11.86 -6.67
CA VAL A 16 11.39 11.43 -5.62
C VAL A 16 12.85 11.63 -6.04
N ALA A 17 13.19 11.36 -7.30
CA ALA A 17 14.53 11.62 -7.83
C ALA A 17 14.88 13.11 -7.79
N LYS A 18 13.92 13.99 -8.06
CA LYS A 18 14.10 15.43 -7.96
C LYS A 18 14.32 15.88 -6.51
N ILE A 19 13.50 15.42 -5.57
CA ILE A 19 13.66 15.71 -4.13
C ILE A 19 15.03 15.24 -3.61
N LYS A 20 15.47 14.03 -4.00
CA LYS A 20 16.79 13.50 -3.63
C LYS A 20 17.94 14.30 -4.23
N LYS A 21 17.79 14.81 -5.47
CA LYS A 21 18.79 15.66 -6.13
C LYS A 21 18.93 17.02 -5.45
N GLU A 22 17.87 17.52 -4.81
CA GLU A 22 17.86 18.78 -4.06
C GLU A 22 18.33 18.64 -2.60
N GLY A 23 18.76 17.44 -2.16
CA GLY A 23 19.33 17.21 -0.83
C GLY A 23 18.32 17.16 0.32
N LEU A 24 17.02 17.10 0.01
CA LEU A 24 15.94 17.04 0.99
C LEU A 24 15.67 15.58 1.40
N THR A 25 16.52 15.01 2.27
CA THR A 25 16.29 13.69 2.86
C THR A 25 16.40 13.73 4.38
N ASP A 26 15.27 13.51 5.06
CA ASP A 26 15.27 13.20 6.49
C ASP A 26 15.73 11.75 6.68
N THR A 27 17.04 11.57 6.87
CA THR A 27 17.62 10.28 7.20
C THR A 27 17.48 10.06 8.71
N ASN A 28 16.41 9.39 9.12
CA ASN A 28 16.36 8.75 10.43
C ASN A 28 15.56 7.45 10.33
N ILE A 29 16.28 6.39 9.98
CA ILE A 29 15.75 5.02 9.94
C ILE A 29 16.03 4.40 11.31
N SER A 30 14.97 4.07 12.03
CA SER A 30 14.96 2.90 12.90
C SER A 30 13.52 2.53 13.20
N LEU A 31 13.07 1.42 12.61
CA LEU A 31 12.40 0.34 13.32
C LEU A 31 12.24 -0.85 12.35
N LYS A 32 13.03 -1.87 12.67
CA LYS A 32 12.92 -3.31 12.38
C LYS A 32 12.15 -3.69 11.12
N GLU A 33 12.90 -4.23 10.16
CA GLU A 33 12.40 -5.37 9.41
C GLU A 33 11.73 -6.31 10.43
N ASP A 34 10.42 -6.50 10.32
CA ASP A 34 9.79 -7.68 10.90
C ASP A 34 10.29 -8.88 10.09
N THR A 35 11.56 -9.22 10.32
CA THR A 35 12.08 -10.55 10.20
C THR A 35 11.24 -11.44 11.12
N GLU A 36 10.52 -12.35 10.49
CA GLU A 36 10.21 -13.67 11.05
C GLU A 36 9.41 -13.66 12.36
N LYS A 37 8.08 -13.61 12.22
CA LYS A 37 7.27 -14.64 12.87
C LYS A 37 6.99 -15.73 11.86
N ASP A 38 7.85 -16.73 11.90
CA ASP A 38 7.61 -18.08 11.44
C ASP A 38 6.16 -18.49 11.76
N LEU A 39 5.38 -18.65 10.70
CA LEU A 39 4.46 -19.78 10.64
C LEU A 39 5.20 -20.85 9.84
N HIS A 40 6.19 -21.47 10.48
CA HIS A 40 6.75 -22.73 10.04
C HIS A 40 5.71 -23.83 10.22
N ALA A 41 4.65 -23.79 9.40
CA ALA A 41 3.90 -24.99 9.09
C ALA A 41 4.58 -25.58 7.85
N LYS A 42 5.37 -26.64 8.06
CA LYS A 42 5.57 -27.68 7.03
C LYS A 42 4.21 -27.92 6.39
N SER A 43 4.00 -27.46 5.16
CA SER A 43 2.83 -27.85 4.41
C SER A 43 3.27 -28.18 2.99
N GLU A 44 3.00 -29.44 2.64
CA GLU A 44 2.81 -30.00 1.30
C GLU A 44 2.61 -28.95 0.20
N PRO A 45 3.07 -29.21 -1.04
CA PRO A 45 2.83 -28.33 -2.18
C PRO A 45 1.33 -28.03 -2.30
N PHE A 46 0.96 -26.84 -1.83
CA PHE A 46 -0.42 -26.42 -1.71
C PHE A 46 -0.91 -26.01 -3.09
N THR A 47 -1.58 -26.93 -3.78
CA THR A 47 -2.04 -26.72 -5.16
C THR A 47 -3.40 -26.03 -5.15
N ILE A 48 -3.41 -24.72 -5.45
CA ILE A 48 -4.63 -23.96 -5.72
C ILE A 48 -5.08 -24.29 -7.15
N SER A 49 -6.36 -24.63 -7.34
CA SER A 49 -6.90 -24.81 -8.70
C SER A 49 -6.91 -23.48 -9.45
N ALA A 50 -6.69 -23.52 -10.76
CA ALA A 50 -6.69 -22.32 -11.60
C ALA A 50 -7.99 -21.51 -11.48
N GLU A 51 -9.13 -22.19 -11.31
CA GLU A 51 -10.44 -21.56 -11.14
C GLU A 51 -10.54 -20.74 -9.84
N VAL A 52 -10.05 -21.30 -8.73
CA VAL A 52 -10.06 -20.61 -7.43
C VAL A 52 -9.09 -19.43 -7.42
N GLU A 53 -7.93 -19.61 -8.05
CA GLU A 53 -6.95 -18.54 -8.23
C GLU A 53 -7.54 -17.38 -9.04
N GLU A 54 -8.19 -17.67 -10.17
CA GLU A 54 -8.85 -16.67 -10.99
C GLU A 54 -9.98 -15.95 -10.25
N LYS A 55 -10.82 -16.69 -9.50
CA LYS A 55 -11.86 -16.09 -8.65
C LYS A 55 -11.26 -15.07 -7.67
N ILE A 56 -10.20 -15.43 -6.95
CA ILE A 56 -9.53 -14.53 -6.00
C ILE A 56 -9.01 -13.28 -6.71
N LEU A 57 -8.43 -13.42 -7.91
CA LEU A 57 -7.94 -12.28 -8.67
C LEU A 57 -9.05 -11.32 -9.10
N GLN A 58 -10.21 -11.84 -9.53
CA GLN A 58 -11.37 -11.02 -9.87
C GLN A 58 -11.93 -10.28 -8.65
N GLU A 59 -12.07 -10.96 -7.52
CA GLU A 59 -12.49 -10.33 -6.26
C GLU A 59 -11.51 -9.25 -5.80
N LEU A 60 -10.20 -9.46 -5.95
CA LEU A 60 -9.18 -8.47 -5.62
C LEU A 60 -9.31 -7.22 -6.50
N ILE A 61 -9.65 -7.38 -7.78
CA ILE A 61 -9.90 -6.25 -8.69
C ILE A 61 -11.10 -5.43 -8.21
N ILE A 62 -12.19 -6.07 -7.84
CA ILE A 62 -13.39 -5.39 -7.33
C ILE A 62 -13.05 -4.65 -6.04
N PHE A 63 -12.38 -5.34 -5.11
CA PHE A 63 -11.92 -4.77 -3.84
C PHE A 63 -11.01 -3.54 -4.01
N GLU A 64 -10.06 -3.58 -4.95
CA GLU A 64 -9.19 -2.45 -5.29
C GLU A 64 -10.00 -1.25 -5.82
N ASN A 65 -11.00 -1.50 -6.68
CA ASN A 65 -11.81 -0.44 -7.27
C ASN A 65 -12.76 0.24 -6.28
N GLU A 66 -13.26 -0.50 -5.29
CA GLU A 66 -14.17 0.03 -4.27
C GLU A 66 -13.45 0.86 -3.19
N GLY A 67 -12.13 0.82 -3.11
CA GLY A 67 -11.37 1.59 -2.12
C GLY A 67 -11.52 1.10 -0.67
N LYS A 68 -12.11 -0.09 -0.45
CA LYS A 68 -12.39 -0.65 0.88
C LYS A 68 -11.13 -0.91 1.72
N PHE A 69 -9.95 -0.95 1.09
CA PHE A 69 -8.65 -1.08 1.76
C PHE A 69 -8.32 0.06 2.74
N ASN A 70 -8.97 1.23 2.63
CA ASN A 70 -8.80 2.34 3.58
C ASN A 70 -9.53 2.12 4.92
N SER A 71 -10.29 1.03 5.07
CA SER A 71 -10.91 0.71 6.37
C SER A 71 -9.85 0.40 7.44
N LYS A 72 -9.98 1.01 8.62
CA LYS A 72 -9.11 0.73 9.79
C LYS A 72 -9.22 -0.72 10.28
N THR A 73 -10.31 -1.41 9.98
CA THR A 73 -10.55 -2.81 10.38
C THR A 73 -10.08 -3.83 9.35
N MET A 74 -9.49 -3.37 8.24
CA MET A 74 -9.05 -4.25 7.15
C MET A 74 -7.97 -5.23 7.64
N SER A 75 -8.25 -6.52 7.47
CA SER A 75 -7.36 -7.63 7.83
C SER A 75 -7.50 -8.75 6.80
N LEU A 76 -6.55 -9.68 6.77
CA LEU A 76 -6.59 -10.81 5.83
C LEU A 76 -7.89 -11.62 6.03
N SER A 77 -8.25 -11.90 7.29
CA SER A 77 -9.49 -12.59 7.64
C SER A 77 -10.72 -11.83 7.20
N HIS A 78 -10.76 -10.52 7.44
CA HIS A 78 -11.91 -9.72 7.01
C HIS A 78 -12.10 -9.80 5.49
N LEU A 79 -11.02 -9.69 4.71
CA LEU A 79 -11.12 -9.77 3.26
C LEU A 79 -11.45 -11.17 2.77
N SER A 80 -10.86 -12.21 3.37
CA SER A 80 -11.14 -13.60 2.99
C SER A 80 -12.61 -13.97 3.23
N ASP A 81 -13.18 -13.49 4.33
CA ASP A 81 -14.58 -13.71 4.69
C ASP A 81 -15.50 -12.98 3.71
N GLN A 82 -15.17 -11.73 3.36
CA GLN A 82 -15.92 -10.95 2.36
C GLN A 82 -15.93 -11.63 0.98
N MET A 83 -14.81 -12.22 0.57
CA MET A 83 -14.68 -12.90 -0.72
C MET A 83 -15.17 -14.36 -0.69
N ASN A 84 -15.53 -14.87 0.49
CA ASN A 84 -15.81 -16.29 0.73
C ASN A 84 -14.70 -17.19 0.17
N VAL A 85 -13.46 -16.94 0.61
CA VAL A 85 -12.25 -17.69 0.23
C VAL A 85 -11.43 -18.04 1.46
N ASN A 86 -10.58 -19.06 1.35
CA ASN A 86 -9.68 -19.44 2.44
C ASN A 86 -8.56 -18.39 2.62
N ASN A 87 -8.30 -17.99 3.86
CA ASN A 87 -7.21 -17.08 4.23
C ASN A 87 -5.84 -17.46 3.64
N LYS A 88 -5.50 -18.75 3.67
CA LYS A 88 -4.24 -19.26 3.10
C LYS A 88 -4.19 -19.04 1.59
N TYR A 89 -5.32 -19.22 0.89
CA TYR A 89 -5.36 -19.08 -0.57
C TYR A 89 -5.19 -17.62 -0.95
N LEU A 90 -5.90 -16.73 -0.26
CA LEU A 90 -5.78 -15.29 -0.46
C LEU A 90 -4.33 -14.83 -0.23
N SER A 91 -3.70 -15.26 0.85
CA SER A 91 -2.29 -14.95 1.14
C SER A 91 -1.34 -15.45 0.05
N VAL A 92 -1.51 -16.71 -0.39
CA VAL A 92 -0.68 -17.31 -1.45
C VAL A 92 -0.88 -16.58 -2.78
N VAL A 93 -2.12 -16.27 -3.17
CA VAL A 93 -2.41 -15.55 -4.42
C VAL A 93 -1.85 -14.13 -4.38
N ILE A 94 -2.01 -13.40 -3.27
CA ILE A 94 -1.40 -12.07 -3.11
C ILE A 94 0.13 -12.18 -3.22
N LYS A 95 0.75 -13.15 -2.53
CA LYS A 95 2.20 -13.34 -2.60
C LYS A 95 2.67 -13.67 -4.02
N LYS A 96 1.97 -14.56 -4.72
CA LYS A 96 2.29 -14.99 -6.09
C LYS A 96 2.17 -13.86 -7.11
N HIS A 97 1.08 -13.08 -7.05
CA HIS A 97 0.76 -12.08 -8.09
C HIS A 97 1.20 -10.66 -7.78
N LYS A 98 1.30 -10.31 -6.49
CA LYS A 98 1.68 -8.96 -6.04
C LYS A 98 3.09 -8.93 -5.46
N ASN A 99 3.74 -10.09 -5.27
CA ASN A 99 5.06 -10.23 -4.65
C ASN A 99 5.16 -9.59 -3.26
N MET A 100 4.05 -9.55 -2.52
CA MET A 100 3.93 -8.91 -1.22
C MET A 100 3.17 -9.81 -0.25
N ASN A 101 3.37 -9.63 1.05
CA ASN A 101 2.42 -10.16 2.02
C ASN A 101 1.15 -9.28 2.05
N PHE A 102 0.10 -9.72 2.75
CA PHE A 102 -1.16 -8.98 2.84
C PHE A 102 -0.98 -7.55 3.37
N ASN A 103 -0.22 -7.37 4.45
CA ASN A 103 0.00 -6.04 5.04
C ASN A 103 0.70 -5.09 4.07
N GLY A 104 1.75 -5.58 3.38
CA GLY A 104 2.44 -4.84 2.34
C GLY A 104 1.50 -4.47 1.20
N TYR A 105 0.67 -5.41 0.75
CA TYR A 105 -0.35 -5.15 -0.28
C TYR A 105 -1.33 -4.04 0.11
N ILE A 106 -1.93 -4.10 1.31
CA ILE A 106 -2.85 -3.06 1.79
C ILE A 106 -2.15 -1.71 1.94
N ASN A 107 -0.94 -1.68 2.51
CA ASN A 107 -0.15 -0.47 2.62
C ASN A 107 0.13 0.16 1.26
N HIS A 108 0.51 -0.63 0.26
CA HIS A 108 0.71 -0.13 -1.10
C HIS A 108 -0.55 0.47 -1.71
N LEU A 109 -1.72 -0.15 -1.51
CA LEU A 109 -2.99 0.41 -1.99
C LEU A 109 -3.31 1.75 -1.33
N ARG A 110 -3.19 1.84 0.00
CA ARG A 110 -3.47 3.06 0.79
C ARG A 110 -2.59 4.23 0.38
N ILE A 111 -1.28 4.01 0.25
CA ILE A 111 -0.33 5.06 -0.14
C ILE A 111 -0.59 5.53 -1.58
N ASN A 112 -0.83 4.60 -2.51
CA ASN A 112 -1.13 4.96 -3.89
C ASN A 112 -2.43 5.77 -4.02
N TYR A 113 -3.47 5.37 -3.27
CA TYR A 113 -4.72 6.12 -3.20
C TYR A 113 -4.48 7.56 -2.71
N LEU A 114 -3.72 7.73 -1.63
CA LEU A 114 -3.42 9.06 -1.10
C LEU A 114 -2.68 9.92 -2.12
N ILE A 115 -1.68 9.37 -2.81
CA ILE A 115 -0.91 10.12 -3.81
C ILE A 115 -1.82 10.53 -4.98
N GLU A 116 -2.70 9.64 -5.43
CA GLU A 116 -3.68 9.98 -6.47
C GLU A 116 -4.58 11.14 -6.02
N LYS A 117 -5.08 11.09 -4.78
CA LYS A 117 -5.88 12.18 -4.20
C LYS A 117 -5.10 13.50 -4.07
N LEU A 118 -3.87 13.48 -3.57
CA LEU A 118 -3.02 14.68 -3.49
C LEU A 118 -2.81 15.36 -4.85
N ARG A 119 -2.78 14.58 -5.93
CA ARG A 119 -2.61 15.07 -7.31
C ARG A 119 -3.91 15.59 -7.93
N THR A 120 -5.02 14.89 -7.69
CA THR A 120 -6.30 15.14 -8.36
C THR A 120 -7.22 16.07 -7.59
N ASP A 121 -7.04 16.15 -6.28
CA ASP A 121 -7.85 16.94 -5.36
C ASP A 121 -6.94 17.91 -4.58
N PRO A 122 -6.98 19.23 -4.88
CA PRO A 122 -6.20 20.22 -4.18
C PRO A 122 -6.45 20.28 -2.66
N GLU A 123 -7.64 19.90 -2.18
CA GLU A 123 -7.96 19.97 -0.75
C GLU A 123 -7.13 18.98 0.08
N PHE A 124 -6.77 17.82 -0.50
CA PHE A 124 -5.96 16.83 0.20
C PHE A 124 -4.60 17.36 0.63
N SER A 125 -4.02 18.28 -0.14
CA SER A 125 -2.72 18.89 0.18
C SER A 125 -2.78 19.90 1.33
N LYS A 126 -3.98 20.32 1.73
CA LYS A 126 -4.23 21.27 2.84
C LYS A 126 -4.50 20.56 4.16
N TYR A 127 -4.82 19.26 4.13
CA TYR A 127 -5.09 18.50 5.34
C TYR A 127 -3.84 18.27 6.17
N LYS A 128 -4.04 18.21 7.50
CA LYS A 128 -2.99 17.80 8.43
C LYS A 128 -2.59 16.36 8.14
N ILE A 129 -1.30 16.04 8.28
CA ILE A 129 -0.80 14.67 8.07
C ILE A 129 -1.52 13.64 8.96
N SER A 130 -1.90 14.03 10.19
CA SER A 130 -2.69 13.16 11.08
C SER A 130 -4.05 12.79 10.49
N TYR A 131 -4.71 13.73 9.80
CA TYR A 131 -5.97 13.46 9.13
C TYR A 131 -5.77 12.59 7.89
N LEU A 132 -4.70 12.84 7.12
CA LEU A 132 -4.34 11.97 5.98
C LEU A 132 -4.08 10.53 6.41
N ALA A 133 -3.40 10.32 7.54
CA ALA A 133 -3.20 9.00 8.13
C ALA A 133 -4.54 8.32 8.50
N GLU A 134 -5.47 9.07 9.08
CA GLU A 134 -6.77 8.57 9.49
C GLU A 134 -7.65 8.14 8.29
N ILE A 135 -7.79 9.00 7.27
CA ILE A 135 -8.63 8.70 6.11
C ILE A 135 -8.04 7.60 5.21
N THR A 136 -6.75 7.33 5.33
CA THR A 136 -6.07 6.21 4.65
C THR A 136 -6.03 4.94 5.49
N GLY A 137 -6.70 4.92 6.65
CA GLY A 137 -6.91 3.72 7.45
C GLY A 137 -5.77 3.35 8.39
N TYR A 138 -4.84 4.26 8.67
CA TYR A 138 -3.79 4.05 9.66
C TYR A 138 -4.28 4.39 11.07
N SER A 139 -3.82 3.60 12.03
CA SER A 139 -4.12 3.79 13.46
C SER A 139 -3.31 4.92 14.10
N SER A 140 -2.19 5.31 13.50
CA SER A 140 -1.34 6.39 14.00
C SER A 140 -0.61 7.13 12.89
N HIS A 141 -0.30 8.40 13.17
CA HIS A 141 0.54 9.25 12.33
C HIS A 141 1.93 8.65 12.07
N SER A 142 2.54 8.05 13.10
CA SER A 142 3.88 7.46 13.01
C SER A 142 3.91 6.25 12.09
N ALA A 143 2.93 5.34 12.21
CA ALA A 143 2.82 4.18 11.33
C ALA A 143 2.61 4.60 9.87
N PHE A 144 1.72 5.57 9.63
CA PHE A 144 1.51 6.15 8.30
C PHE A 144 2.80 6.73 7.72
N SER A 145 3.48 7.59 8.48
CA SER A 145 4.67 8.30 7.99
C SER A 145 5.81 7.34 7.65
N ALA A 146 6.02 6.31 8.49
CA ALA A 146 7.03 5.28 8.24
C ALA A 146 6.72 4.48 6.96
N VAL A 147 5.48 4.01 6.80
CA VAL A 147 5.06 3.25 5.61
C VAL A 147 5.11 4.10 4.35
N PHE A 148 4.66 5.35 4.42
CA PHE A 148 4.74 6.30 3.30
C PHE A 148 6.20 6.49 2.88
N GLN A 149 7.10 6.76 3.83
CA GLN A 149 8.52 6.96 3.53
C GLN A 149 9.17 5.69 2.98
N GLN A 150 8.80 4.50 3.46
CA GLN A 150 9.29 3.24 2.91
C GLN A 150 8.89 3.06 1.44
N ILE A 151 7.64 3.36 1.10
CA ILE A 151 7.09 3.12 -0.23
C ILE A 151 7.51 4.22 -1.22
N VAL A 152 7.50 5.47 -0.76
CA VAL A 152 7.75 6.66 -1.61
C VAL A 152 9.22 7.09 -1.56
N GLY A 153 9.94 6.76 -0.49
CA GLY A 153 11.34 7.11 -0.29
C GLY A 153 11.59 8.47 0.36
N VAL A 154 10.54 9.25 0.66
CA VAL A 154 10.57 10.56 1.33
C VAL A 154 9.38 10.70 2.28
N SER A 155 9.49 11.58 3.28
CA SER A 155 8.40 11.78 4.24
C SER A 155 7.14 12.39 3.57
N PRO A 156 5.94 12.15 4.13
CA PRO A 156 4.70 12.73 3.61
C PRO A 156 4.78 14.26 3.48
N SER A 157 5.33 14.95 4.48
CA SER A 157 5.45 16.41 4.50
C SER A 157 6.33 16.93 3.36
N VAL A 158 7.48 16.29 3.13
CA VAL A 158 8.38 16.67 2.03
C VAL A 158 7.70 16.46 0.68
N PHE A 159 7.02 15.32 0.51
CA PHE A 159 6.28 15.02 -0.71
C PHE A 159 5.17 16.03 -1.01
N ILE A 160 4.36 16.38 -0.01
CA ILE A 160 3.25 17.33 -0.18
C ILE A 160 3.76 18.75 -0.47
N ASN A 161 4.82 19.17 0.22
CA ASN A 161 5.44 20.48 -0.03
C ASN A 161 5.96 20.59 -1.47
N GLU A 162 6.64 19.56 -1.96
CA GLU A 162 7.14 19.55 -3.34
C GLU A 162 5.98 19.51 -4.35
N LEU A 163 4.92 18.76 -4.07
CA LEU A 163 3.74 18.74 -4.93
C LEU A 163 3.06 20.12 -5.01
N ASN A 164 3.02 20.86 -3.90
CA ASN A 164 2.44 22.20 -3.86
C ASN A 164 3.32 23.25 -4.56
N ARG A 165 4.64 23.06 -4.62
CA ARG A 165 5.56 23.93 -5.38
C ARG A 165 5.42 23.80 -6.90
N GLN A 166 4.88 22.68 -7.38
CA GLN A 166 4.71 22.38 -8.80
C GLN A 166 3.32 22.74 -9.35
N LYS A 167 2.38 23.16 -8.49
CA LYS A 167 1.05 23.66 -8.87
C LYS A 167 1.10 25.16 -9.11
#